data_AF-A0A504JL88-F1
#
_entry.id   AF-A0A504JL88-F1
#
_cell.length_a   1.000
_cell.length_b   1.000
_cell.length_c   1.000
_cell.angle_alpha   90.00
_cell.angle_beta   90.00
_cell.angle_gamma   90.00
#
_symmetry.space_group_name_H-M   'P 1'
#
loop_
_entity.id
_entity.type
_entity.pdbx_description
1 polymer ?
#
loop_
_entity_poly.entity_id
_entity_poly.type
_entity_poly.pdbx_seq_one_letter_code
_entity_poly.pdbx_strand_id
1 'polypeptide(L)'
;MENNTELSREILNEFLERWDIETIKSMKIEQYVSVGNKDTFCQWLETKTRALGSIKGINSSKFGIYKRSDPNANPKNLINDNLYSWQRYYGENRKEAFENVKAEILKIIEYSEKGDFEKIDDLHLTLFVKWKIAYLYSNERLIPIFKKAVLHKIAEYYGLNVTRKTKTSEIQNLIIANKPSHLSIYQFADFLYEKFGRDNGKTTNTGKKRKTNRKGTKLRSSSKQKRRGSTSYIAEQKHNKIQEILQKQLEQKYGKDNVILEENYVDIKVKLENEIHFYEVKSSAFASDCIREGLGQIMSYVQKDDDDRTKLLFIAGQYPPNQDEIDYLNFVKKKLKIYFDYVSVELKD
;
A
#
# COMPACT_ATOMS: atom_id res chain seq x y z
N MET A 1 17.69 8.86 6.29
CA MET A 1 16.88 7.70 5.89
C MET A 1 15.41 7.96 6.21
N GLU A 2 15.07 8.31 7.46
CA GLU A 2 13.71 8.72 7.86
C GLU A 2 13.10 9.85 7.00
N ASN A 3 13.84 10.95 6.74
CA ASN A 3 13.33 12.06 5.92
C ASN A 3 12.86 11.66 4.50
N ASN A 4 13.33 10.53 3.95
CA ASN A 4 12.90 10.07 2.63
C ASN A 4 11.60 9.24 2.69
N THR A 5 11.46 8.42 3.72
CA THR A 5 10.22 7.69 3.99
C THR A 5 9.08 8.67 4.28
N GLU A 6 9.32 9.66 5.15
CA GLU A 6 8.32 10.69 5.49
C GLU A 6 7.86 11.47 4.26
N LEU A 7 8.79 11.96 3.43
CA LEU A 7 8.45 12.66 2.19
C LEU A 7 7.64 11.78 1.23
N SER A 8 7.95 10.49 1.16
CA SER A 8 7.23 9.57 0.27
C SER A 8 5.80 9.32 0.76
N ARG A 9 5.61 9.22 2.09
CA ARG A 9 4.28 9.16 2.73
C ARG A 9 3.49 10.43 2.56
N GLU A 10 4.12 11.60 2.66
CA GLU A 10 3.46 12.89 2.39
C GLU A 10 2.89 12.93 0.97
N ILE A 11 3.67 12.54 -0.03
CA ILE A 11 3.21 12.48 -1.43
C ILE A 11 2.06 11.47 -1.60
N LEU A 12 2.16 10.31 -0.93
CA LEU A 12 1.11 9.30 -0.96
C LEU A 12 -0.19 9.83 -0.33
N ASN A 13 -0.10 10.45 0.83
CA ASN A 13 -1.24 11.04 1.53
C ASN A 13 -1.88 12.17 0.71
N GLU A 14 -1.09 13.08 0.14
CA GLU A 14 -1.61 14.13 -0.76
C GLU A 14 -2.37 13.54 -1.96
N PHE A 15 -1.87 12.42 -2.53
CA PHE A 15 -2.57 11.74 -3.62
C PHE A 15 -3.91 11.15 -3.16
N LEU A 16 -3.92 10.47 -2.02
CA LEU A 16 -5.10 9.79 -1.51
C LEU A 16 -6.15 10.75 -0.93
N GLU A 17 -5.73 11.91 -0.41
CA GLU A 17 -6.62 13.02 -0.04
C GLU A 17 -7.30 13.63 -1.28
N ARG A 18 -6.57 13.75 -2.40
CA ARG A 18 -7.13 14.31 -3.64
C ARG A 18 -8.02 13.33 -4.40
N TRP A 19 -7.70 12.05 -4.31
CA TRP A 19 -8.27 10.96 -5.08
C TRP A 19 -8.73 9.82 -4.16
N ASP A 20 -9.58 10.15 -3.20
CA ASP A 20 -10.27 9.14 -2.39
C ASP A 20 -11.28 8.34 -3.25
N ILE A 21 -11.80 7.25 -2.69
CA ILE A 21 -12.68 6.33 -3.41
C ILE A 21 -13.96 7.03 -3.93
N GLU A 22 -14.52 7.96 -3.16
CA GLU A 22 -15.74 8.69 -3.53
C GLU A 22 -15.49 9.70 -4.66
N THR A 23 -14.32 10.35 -4.65
CA THR A 23 -13.86 11.19 -5.75
C THR A 23 -13.67 10.36 -7.00
N ILE A 24 -13.08 9.16 -6.92
CA ILE A 24 -12.90 8.28 -8.08
C ILE A 24 -14.26 7.81 -8.65
N LYS A 25 -15.21 7.42 -7.79
CA LYS A 25 -16.56 7.02 -8.23
C LYS A 25 -17.29 8.13 -8.98
N SER A 26 -17.20 9.37 -8.49
CA SER A 26 -17.89 10.54 -9.03
C SER A 26 -17.11 11.32 -10.10
N MET A 27 -15.85 10.92 -10.39
CA MET A 27 -14.96 11.60 -11.30
C MET A 27 -15.52 11.69 -12.73
N LYS A 28 -15.45 12.88 -13.33
CA LYS A 28 -15.73 13.13 -14.74
C LYS A 28 -14.49 12.92 -15.62
N ILE A 29 -14.68 12.70 -16.92
CA ILE A 29 -13.56 12.43 -17.84
C ILE A 29 -12.52 13.57 -17.87
N GLU A 30 -12.92 14.82 -17.70
CA GLU A 30 -12.01 15.98 -17.68
C GLU A 30 -11.13 16.01 -16.42
N GLN A 31 -11.60 15.42 -15.32
CA GLN A 31 -10.85 15.23 -14.08
C GLN A 31 -9.96 13.99 -14.18
N TYR A 32 -10.34 13.00 -14.99
CA TYR A 32 -9.52 11.83 -15.24
C TYR A 32 -8.29 12.14 -16.11
N VAL A 33 -8.51 12.79 -17.26
CA VAL A 33 -7.47 13.12 -18.24
C VAL A 33 -7.83 14.35 -19.04
N SER A 34 -6.92 15.31 -19.14
CA SER A 34 -7.11 16.53 -19.93
C SER A 34 -5.76 17.08 -20.42
N VAL A 35 -5.82 17.96 -21.41
CA VAL A 35 -4.65 18.63 -21.99
C VAL A 35 -4.36 19.90 -21.18
N GLY A 36 -3.11 20.07 -20.74
CA GLY A 36 -2.68 21.26 -19.99
C GLY A 36 -3.10 21.30 -18.51
N ASN A 37 -4.15 20.59 -18.11
CA ASN A 37 -4.55 20.49 -16.71
C ASN A 37 -3.63 19.56 -15.90
N LYS A 38 -2.89 20.11 -14.94
CA LYS A 38 -1.97 19.38 -14.05
C LYS A 38 -2.65 18.72 -12.85
N ASP A 39 -3.94 18.99 -12.63
CA ASP A 39 -4.77 18.40 -11.58
C ASP A 39 -5.80 17.42 -12.19
N THR A 40 -5.28 16.38 -12.85
CA THR A 40 -6.08 15.24 -13.30
C THR A 40 -5.52 13.96 -12.73
N PHE A 41 -6.35 12.92 -12.58
CA PHE A 41 -5.92 11.63 -12.01
C PHE A 41 -4.69 11.09 -12.74
N CYS A 42 -4.70 11.08 -14.08
CA CYS A 42 -3.56 10.65 -14.89
C CYS A 42 -2.30 11.50 -14.68
N GLN A 43 -2.44 12.82 -14.50
CA GLN A 43 -1.30 13.69 -14.20
C GLN A 43 -0.74 13.45 -12.79
N TRP A 44 -1.59 13.16 -11.82
CA TRP A 44 -1.16 12.77 -10.48
C TRP A 44 -0.38 11.44 -10.50
N LEU A 45 -0.88 10.43 -11.22
CA LEU A 45 -0.18 9.15 -11.43
C LEU A 45 1.19 9.32 -12.08
N GLU A 46 1.29 10.18 -13.11
CA GLU A 46 2.54 10.31 -13.88
C GLU A 46 3.57 11.26 -13.25
N THR A 47 3.11 12.40 -12.72
CA THR A 47 3.98 13.53 -12.39
C THR A 47 4.08 13.79 -10.89
N LYS A 48 2.94 13.88 -10.20
CA LYS A 48 2.89 14.21 -8.76
C LYS A 48 3.46 13.07 -7.91
N THR A 49 3.07 11.84 -8.24
CA THR A 49 3.55 10.63 -7.56
C THR A 49 4.84 10.07 -8.17
N ARG A 50 5.59 10.85 -8.97
CA ARG A 50 6.82 10.38 -9.65
C ARG A 50 7.89 9.87 -8.69
N ALA A 51 7.98 10.47 -7.50
CA ALA A 51 8.91 10.03 -6.46
C ALA A 51 8.57 8.63 -5.94
N LEU A 52 7.32 8.20 -6.07
CA LEU A 52 6.82 6.89 -5.66
C LEU A 52 6.87 5.86 -6.81
N GLY A 53 7.92 5.92 -7.64
CA GLY A 53 8.07 5.12 -8.86
C GLY A 53 7.50 5.79 -10.11
N SER A 54 8.34 5.96 -11.13
CA SER A 54 8.00 6.71 -12.35
C SER A 54 7.36 5.84 -13.42
N ILE A 55 6.31 6.36 -14.05
CA ILE A 55 5.62 5.77 -15.22
C ILE A 55 5.66 6.69 -16.47
N LYS A 56 6.65 7.59 -16.52
CA LYS A 56 6.91 8.49 -17.66
C LYS A 56 7.55 7.73 -18.83
N GLY A 57 7.53 8.37 -20.00
CA GLY A 57 8.25 7.89 -21.20
C GLY A 57 7.37 7.17 -22.22
N ILE A 58 6.08 7.03 -21.94
CA ILE A 58 5.06 6.54 -22.89
C ILE A 58 3.97 7.61 -22.98
N ASN A 59 3.39 7.78 -24.16
CA ASN A 59 2.32 8.75 -24.41
C ASN A 59 1.02 8.40 -23.62
N SER A 60 0.00 9.24 -23.74
CA SER A 60 -1.24 9.10 -22.96
C SER A 60 -2.09 7.88 -23.29
N SER A 61 -1.81 7.12 -24.37
CA SER A 61 -2.59 5.91 -24.70
C SER A 61 -2.52 4.83 -23.61
N LYS A 62 -1.48 4.88 -22.76
CA LYS A 62 -1.31 3.97 -21.62
C LYS A 62 -2.45 4.04 -20.59
N PHE A 63 -3.19 5.14 -20.56
CA PHE A 63 -4.31 5.35 -19.63
C PHE A 63 -5.62 4.73 -20.14
N GLY A 64 -5.64 4.04 -21.28
CA GLY A 64 -6.85 3.38 -21.80
C GLY A 64 -7.78 4.33 -22.58
N ILE A 65 -8.03 5.54 -22.05
CA ILE A 65 -8.68 6.67 -22.75
C ILE A 65 -7.92 7.97 -22.48
N TYR A 66 -7.77 8.84 -23.50
CA TYR A 66 -7.13 10.15 -23.33
C TYR A 66 -7.68 11.21 -24.29
N LYS A 67 -7.62 12.47 -23.86
CA LYS A 67 -7.90 13.63 -24.71
C LYS A 67 -6.69 13.92 -25.61
N ARG A 68 -6.90 14.01 -26.93
CA ARG A 68 -5.83 14.35 -27.87
C ARG A 68 -5.44 15.81 -27.73
N SER A 69 -4.13 16.10 -27.82
CA SER A 69 -3.63 17.49 -27.88
C SER A 69 -3.95 18.13 -29.24
N ASP A 70 -3.87 17.33 -30.30
CA ASP A 70 -4.36 17.69 -31.64
C ASP A 70 -5.66 16.91 -31.92
N PRO A 71 -6.82 17.57 -31.96
CA PRO A 71 -8.10 16.93 -32.25
C PRO A 71 -8.14 16.19 -33.59
N ASN A 72 -7.35 16.62 -34.58
CA ASN A 72 -7.31 16.03 -35.93
C ASN A 72 -6.39 14.81 -36.02
N ALA A 73 -5.57 14.55 -35.01
CA ALA A 73 -4.72 13.38 -35.00
C ALA A 73 -5.57 12.10 -34.99
N ASN A 74 -5.16 11.11 -35.78
CA ASN A 74 -5.83 9.82 -35.89
C ASN A 74 -4.90 8.67 -35.47
N PRO A 75 -4.75 8.41 -34.16
CA PRO A 75 -3.94 7.32 -33.65
C PRO A 75 -4.36 5.96 -34.23
N LYS A 76 -3.39 5.20 -34.75
CA LYS A 76 -3.63 3.84 -35.25
C LYS A 76 -4.05 2.91 -34.10
N ASN A 77 -4.91 1.94 -34.41
CA ASN A 77 -5.39 0.88 -33.50
C ASN A 77 -6.21 1.36 -32.29
N LEU A 78 -6.69 2.61 -32.29
CA LEU A 78 -7.61 3.15 -31.28
C LEU A 78 -8.95 3.51 -31.93
N ILE A 79 -10.00 3.57 -31.11
CA ILE A 79 -11.25 4.24 -31.47
C ILE A 79 -11.10 5.72 -31.11
N ASN A 80 -11.64 6.59 -31.96
CA ASN A 80 -11.54 8.04 -31.82
C ASN A 80 -12.92 8.66 -31.99
N ASP A 81 -13.28 9.60 -31.12
CA ASP A 81 -14.31 10.60 -31.42
C ASP A 81 -13.64 11.92 -31.86
N ASN A 82 -14.36 13.05 -31.82
CA ASN A 82 -13.83 14.36 -32.17
C ASN A 82 -12.71 14.89 -31.25
N LEU A 83 -12.52 14.36 -30.04
CA LEU A 83 -11.59 14.88 -29.02
C LEU A 83 -10.74 13.82 -28.30
N TYR A 84 -11.26 12.61 -28.13
CA TYR A 84 -10.73 11.53 -27.30
C TYR A 84 -10.42 10.28 -28.12
N SER A 85 -9.43 9.55 -27.65
CA SER A 85 -8.99 8.28 -28.21
C SER A 85 -8.97 7.22 -27.12
N TRP A 86 -9.43 6.00 -27.41
CA TRP A 86 -9.47 4.89 -26.45
C TRP A 86 -9.24 3.52 -27.09
N GLN A 87 -8.90 2.54 -26.25
CA GLN A 87 -8.74 1.15 -26.66
C GLN A 87 -10.10 0.53 -26.97
N ARG A 88 -10.20 -0.21 -28.09
CA ARG A 88 -11.47 -0.78 -28.59
C ARG A 88 -12.24 -1.59 -27.56
N TYR A 89 -11.54 -2.37 -26.73
CA TYR A 89 -12.15 -3.24 -25.72
C TYR A 89 -12.77 -2.48 -24.55
N TYR A 90 -12.61 -1.15 -24.45
CA TYR A 90 -13.30 -0.36 -23.43
C TYR A 90 -14.69 0.12 -23.85
N GLY A 91 -15.07 0.03 -25.13
CA GLY A 91 -16.41 0.39 -25.57
C GLY A 91 -16.45 1.04 -26.94
N GLU A 92 -17.65 1.24 -27.45
CA GLU A 92 -17.89 1.74 -28.81
C GLU A 92 -17.89 3.27 -28.87
N ASN A 93 -18.14 3.93 -27.74
CA ASN A 93 -18.22 5.38 -27.63
C ASN A 93 -17.46 5.91 -26.39
N ARG A 94 -17.19 7.22 -26.38
CA ARG A 94 -16.43 7.89 -25.31
C ARG A 94 -16.98 7.64 -23.90
N LYS A 95 -18.30 7.66 -23.74
CA LYS A 95 -18.94 7.51 -22.42
C LYS A 95 -18.70 6.10 -21.90
N GLU A 96 -19.01 5.10 -22.71
CA GLU A 96 -18.78 3.69 -22.37
C GLU A 96 -17.30 3.41 -22.07
N ALA A 97 -16.40 3.92 -22.93
CA ALA A 97 -14.96 3.77 -22.75
C ALA A 97 -14.46 4.34 -21.42
N PHE A 98 -14.91 5.55 -21.07
CA PHE A 98 -14.53 6.16 -19.81
C PHE A 98 -15.11 5.42 -18.60
N GLU A 99 -16.39 5.05 -18.64
CA GLU A 99 -17.04 4.32 -17.54
C GLU A 99 -16.38 2.95 -17.31
N ASN A 100 -16.00 2.23 -18.37
CA ASN A 100 -15.30 0.95 -18.25
C ASN A 100 -13.87 1.10 -17.73
N VAL A 101 -13.12 2.14 -18.14
CA VAL A 101 -11.80 2.46 -17.56
C VAL A 101 -11.93 2.82 -16.08
N LYS A 102 -12.92 3.63 -15.71
CA LYS A 102 -13.18 4.01 -14.32
C LYS A 102 -13.57 2.79 -13.47
N ALA A 103 -14.44 1.93 -13.98
CA ALA A 103 -14.82 0.68 -13.32
C ALA A 103 -13.62 -0.25 -13.10
N GLU A 104 -12.71 -0.34 -14.07
CA GLU A 104 -11.49 -1.12 -13.93
C GLU A 104 -10.54 -0.51 -12.87
N ILE A 105 -10.40 0.81 -12.81
CA ILE A 105 -9.63 1.50 -11.75
C ILE A 105 -10.21 1.16 -10.38
N LEU A 106 -11.54 1.21 -10.23
CA LEU A 106 -12.21 0.84 -8.98
C LEU A 106 -11.93 -0.62 -8.58
N LYS A 107 -11.93 -1.56 -9.54
CA LYS A 107 -11.53 -2.96 -9.29
C LYS A 107 -10.07 -3.07 -8.84
N ILE A 108 -9.15 -2.33 -9.46
CA ILE A 108 -7.74 -2.31 -9.04
C ILE A 108 -7.63 -1.84 -7.59
N ILE A 109 -8.34 -0.79 -7.23
CA ILE A 109 -8.36 -0.25 -5.85
C ILE A 109 -8.88 -1.30 -4.88
N GLU A 110 -10.04 -1.89 -5.16
CA GLU A 110 -10.64 -2.93 -4.34
C GLU A 110 -9.68 -4.11 -4.11
N TYR A 111 -9.12 -4.67 -5.19
CA TYR A 111 -8.17 -5.79 -5.09
C TYR A 111 -6.91 -5.41 -4.32
N SER A 112 -6.46 -4.17 -4.44
CA SER A 112 -5.27 -3.70 -3.72
C SER A 112 -5.51 -3.50 -2.22
N GLU A 113 -6.71 -3.07 -1.85
CA GLU A 113 -7.11 -2.92 -0.45
C GLU A 113 -7.28 -4.28 0.24
N LYS A 114 -7.89 -5.25 -0.45
CA LYS A 114 -8.12 -6.62 0.04
C LYS A 114 -6.85 -7.47 0.03
N GLY A 115 -5.87 -7.13 -0.81
CA GLY A 115 -4.66 -7.92 -1.02
C GLY A 115 -4.81 -9.03 -2.07
N ASP A 116 -5.84 -8.96 -2.92
CA ASP A 116 -6.11 -9.89 -4.02
C ASP A 116 -5.29 -9.53 -5.27
N PHE A 117 -3.97 -9.45 -5.13
CA PHE A 117 -3.09 -8.91 -6.16
C PHE A 117 -3.10 -9.75 -7.45
N GLU A 118 -3.37 -11.04 -7.37
CA GLU A 118 -3.46 -11.97 -8.51
C GLU A 118 -4.57 -11.57 -9.48
N LYS A 119 -5.69 -11.03 -8.97
CA LYS A 119 -6.81 -10.56 -9.80
C LYS A 119 -6.44 -9.34 -10.64
N ILE A 120 -5.41 -8.58 -10.26
CA ILE A 120 -4.93 -7.40 -10.99
C ILE A 120 -4.20 -7.79 -12.28
N ASP A 121 -3.58 -8.97 -12.35
CA ASP A 121 -2.84 -9.39 -13.55
C ASP A 121 -3.71 -9.53 -14.79
N ASP A 122 -4.97 -9.90 -14.62
CA ASP A 122 -5.90 -10.19 -15.72
C ASP A 122 -6.66 -8.94 -16.21
N LEU A 123 -6.47 -7.79 -15.55
CA LEU A 123 -7.03 -6.50 -15.95
C LEU A 123 -6.34 -5.91 -17.20
N HIS A 124 -7.08 -5.24 -18.06
CA HIS A 124 -6.66 -4.71 -19.36
C HIS A 124 -5.79 -3.45 -19.32
N LEU A 125 -5.90 -2.62 -18.27
CA LEU A 125 -5.17 -1.36 -18.19
C LEU A 125 -3.66 -1.63 -18.25
N THR A 126 -2.93 -0.73 -18.93
CA THR A 126 -1.49 -0.92 -19.19
C THR A 126 -0.73 -1.35 -17.94
N LEU A 127 0.09 -2.41 -18.05
CA LEU A 127 0.70 -3.11 -16.92
C LEU A 127 1.25 -2.18 -15.83
N PHE A 128 2.15 -1.27 -16.17
CA PHE A 128 2.76 -0.37 -15.17
C PHE A 128 1.78 0.68 -14.62
N VAL A 129 0.70 1.01 -15.34
CA VAL A 129 -0.35 1.92 -14.86
C VAL A 129 -1.21 1.22 -13.81
N LYS A 130 -1.70 0.00 -14.10
CA LYS A 130 -2.50 -0.74 -13.12
C LYS A 130 -1.71 -1.06 -11.85
N TRP A 131 -0.45 -1.45 -11.97
CA TRP A 131 0.40 -1.70 -10.80
C TRP A 131 0.82 -0.43 -10.05
N LYS A 132 0.89 0.73 -10.74
CA LYS A 132 1.06 2.03 -10.08
C LYS A 132 -0.16 2.39 -9.24
N ILE A 133 -1.36 2.24 -9.79
CA ILE A 133 -2.61 2.44 -9.05
C ILE A 133 -2.66 1.47 -7.87
N ALA A 134 -2.39 0.19 -8.12
CA ALA A 134 -2.41 -0.83 -7.09
C ALA A 134 -1.49 -0.48 -5.92
N TYR A 135 -0.26 -0.08 -6.22
CA TYR A 135 0.69 0.40 -5.21
C TYR A 135 0.13 1.53 -4.35
N LEU A 136 -0.44 2.57 -4.97
CA LEU A 136 -0.95 3.75 -4.27
C LEU A 136 -2.09 3.41 -3.29
N TYR A 137 -2.93 2.43 -3.62
CA TYR A 137 -4.05 2.00 -2.74
C TYR A 137 -3.75 0.74 -1.90
N SER A 138 -2.55 0.16 -2.02
CA SER A 138 -2.17 -1.06 -1.27
C SER A 138 -1.81 -0.81 0.21
N ASN A 139 -1.91 0.43 0.69
CA ASN A 139 -1.43 0.85 2.00
C ASN A 139 0.04 0.47 2.26
N GLU A 140 0.92 0.84 1.33
CA GLU A 140 2.36 0.55 1.41
C GLU A 140 2.74 -0.95 1.36
N ARG A 141 1.80 -1.86 1.00
CA ARG A 141 2.08 -3.31 0.90
C ARG A 141 2.91 -3.66 -0.34
N LEU A 142 2.60 -3.08 -1.50
CA LEU A 142 3.31 -3.36 -2.76
C LEU A 142 4.56 -2.48 -2.92
N ILE A 143 5.54 -2.94 -3.70
CA ILE A 143 6.74 -2.14 -3.98
C ILE A 143 6.54 -1.19 -5.17
N PRO A 144 6.98 0.09 -5.10
CA PRO A 144 6.83 1.06 -6.19
C PRO A 144 7.85 0.88 -7.35
N ILE A 145 7.99 -0.35 -7.87
CA ILE A 145 8.85 -0.68 -9.02
C ILE A 145 7.97 -1.27 -10.12
N PHE A 146 7.90 -0.61 -11.28
CA PHE A 146 6.97 -0.97 -12.37
C PHE A 146 7.65 -1.38 -13.68
N LYS A 147 8.98 -1.32 -13.74
CA LYS A 147 9.73 -1.76 -14.92
C LYS A 147 9.82 -3.29 -14.92
N LYS A 148 9.17 -3.95 -15.90
CA LYS A 148 9.14 -5.42 -16.02
C LYS A 148 10.53 -6.06 -15.95
N ALA A 149 11.51 -5.52 -16.69
CA ALA A 149 12.88 -6.04 -16.67
C ALA A 149 13.55 -5.95 -15.28
N VAL A 150 13.23 -4.92 -14.49
CA VAL A 150 13.78 -4.78 -13.13
C VAL A 150 13.11 -5.77 -12.17
N LEU A 151 11.78 -5.91 -12.28
CA LEU A 151 11.02 -6.90 -11.51
C LEU A 151 11.50 -8.33 -11.79
N HIS A 152 11.78 -8.66 -13.04
CA HIS A 152 12.33 -9.96 -13.42
C HIS A 152 13.68 -10.23 -12.74
N LYS A 153 14.63 -9.27 -12.80
CA LYS A 153 15.93 -9.40 -12.12
C LYS A 153 15.79 -9.56 -10.59
N ILE A 154 14.83 -8.85 -9.98
CA ILE A 154 14.54 -9.00 -8.54
C ILE A 154 14.01 -10.40 -8.23
N ALA A 155 13.10 -10.90 -9.05
CA ALA A 155 12.50 -12.22 -8.86
C ALA A 155 13.55 -13.35 -9.02
N GLU A 156 14.41 -13.26 -10.04
CA GLU A 156 15.54 -14.19 -10.23
C GLU A 156 16.49 -14.17 -9.04
N TYR A 157 16.78 -12.99 -8.48
CA TYR A 157 17.61 -12.87 -7.28
C TYR A 157 17.02 -13.59 -6.07
N TYR A 158 15.69 -13.61 -5.94
CA TYR A 158 14.98 -14.36 -4.90
C TYR A 158 14.68 -15.81 -5.30
N GLY A 159 15.32 -16.32 -6.35
CA GLY A 159 15.27 -17.74 -6.74
C GLY A 159 14.08 -18.13 -7.61
N LEU A 160 13.29 -17.17 -8.10
CA LEU A 160 12.19 -17.47 -9.02
C LEU A 160 12.72 -17.66 -10.45
N ASN A 161 12.33 -18.76 -11.10
CA ASN A 161 12.61 -18.95 -12.52
C ASN A 161 11.63 -18.12 -13.37
N VAL A 162 12.10 -16.99 -13.87
CA VAL A 162 11.25 -16.02 -14.55
C VAL A 162 11.09 -16.36 -16.03
N THR A 163 9.84 -16.35 -16.50
CA THR A 163 9.49 -16.51 -17.91
C THR A 163 8.69 -15.30 -18.41
N ARG A 164 8.36 -15.28 -19.70
CA ARG A 164 7.47 -14.25 -20.26
C ARG A 164 6.06 -14.26 -19.64
N LYS A 165 5.63 -15.41 -19.12
CA LYS A 165 4.31 -15.66 -18.52
C LYS A 165 4.28 -15.37 -17.01
N THR A 166 5.42 -15.16 -16.36
CA THR A 166 5.48 -14.82 -14.93
C THR A 166 4.62 -13.60 -14.66
N LYS A 167 3.71 -13.75 -13.70
CA LYS A 167 2.73 -12.73 -13.33
C LYS A 167 3.41 -11.66 -12.46
N THR A 168 2.91 -10.43 -12.50
CA THR A 168 3.50 -9.37 -11.66
C THR A 168 3.11 -9.55 -10.20
N SER A 169 1.91 -10.07 -9.90
CA SER A 169 1.49 -10.41 -8.53
C SER A 169 2.45 -11.41 -7.88
N GLU A 170 2.84 -12.45 -8.60
CA GLU A 170 3.81 -13.46 -8.15
C GLU A 170 5.13 -12.81 -7.71
N ILE A 171 5.66 -11.90 -8.53
CA ILE A 171 6.89 -11.16 -8.19
C ILE A 171 6.67 -10.23 -6.99
N GLN A 172 5.54 -9.52 -6.93
CA GLN A 172 5.21 -8.63 -5.81
C GLN A 172 5.06 -9.41 -4.50
N ASN A 173 4.40 -10.57 -4.50
CA ASN A 173 4.27 -11.46 -3.35
C ASN A 173 5.62 -12.00 -2.90
N LEU A 174 6.50 -12.37 -3.84
CA LEU A 174 7.87 -12.78 -3.53
C LEU A 174 8.65 -11.65 -2.84
N ILE A 175 8.51 -10.41 -3.32
CA ILE A 175 9.15 -9.23 -2.73
C ILE A 175 8.59 -8.96 -1.32
N ILE A 176 7.27 -9.07 -1.12
CA ILE A 176 6.61 -8.93 0.17
C ILE A 176 7.15 -9.97 1.18
N ALA A 177 7.27 -11.23 0.76
CA ALA A 177 7.79 -12.31 1.59
C ALA A 177 9.25 -12.11 2.00
N ASN A 178 10.01 -11.33 1.21
CA ASN A 178 11.42 -11.03 1.45
C ASN A 178 11.66 -9.60 1.98
N LYS A 179 10.62 -8.84 2.34
CA LYS A 179 10.80 -7.48 2.86
C LYS A 179 11.36 -7.53 4.28
N PRO A 180 12.52 -6.88 4.55
CA PRO A 180 13.03 -6.77 5.91
C PRO A 180 12.14 -5.88 6.80
N SER A 181 11.91 -6.32 8.04
CA SER A 181 11.10 -5.65 9.07
C SER A 181 11.64 -4.28 9.48
N HIS A 182 12.95 -4.08 9.41
CA HIS A 182 13.63 -2.84 9.80
C HIS A 182 13.67 -1.76 8.70
N LEU A 183 13.20 -2.07 7.48
CA LEU A 183 13.14 -1.12 6.37
C LEU A 183 11.70 -0.73 6.07
N SER A 184 11.44 0.54 5.74
CA SER A 184 10.19 0.92 5.09
C SER A 184 10.12 0.36 3.67
N ILE A 185 8.92 0.30 3.08
CA ILE A 185 8.75 -0.13 1.68
C ILE A 185 9.56 0.75 0.70
N TYR A 186 9.73 2.04 1.01
CA TYR A 186 10.52 2.97 0.19
C TYR A 186 12.02 2.71 0.29
N GLN A 187 12.52 2.42 1.49
CA GLN A 187 13.92 2.08 1.68
C GLN A 187 14.25 0.76 0.98
N PHE A 188 13.33 -0.21 1.05
CA PHE A 188 13.49 -1.48 0.35
C PHE A 188 13.41 -1.31 -1.17
N ALA A 189 12.50 -0.47 -1.66
CA ALA A 189 12.43 -0.10 -3.08
C ALA A 189 13.71 0.58 -3.57
N ASP A 190 14.25 1.53 -2.80
CA ASP A 190 15.53 2.17 -3.11
C ASP A 190 16.64 1.11 -3.17
N PHE A 191 16.75 0.23 -2.17
CA PHE A 191 17.74 -0.86 -2.15
C PHE A 191 17.65 -1.77 -3.39
N LEU A 192 16.46 -2.27 -3.72
CA LEU A 192 16.25 -3.15 -4.86
C LEU A 192 16.51 -2.42 -6.19
N TYR A 193 16.06 -1.17 -6.32
CA TYR A 193 16.24 -0.42 -7.55
C TYR A 193 17.71 0.00 -7.76
N GLU A 194 18.45 0.29 -6.70
CA GLU A 194 19.91 0.51 -6.75
C GLU A 194 20.63 -0.74 -7.27
N LYS A 195 20.21 -1.93 -6.82
CA LYS A 195 20.85 -3.20 -7.17
C LYS A 195 20.49 -3.68 -8.58
N PHE A 196 19.24 -3.54 -9.01
CA PHE A 196 18.73 -4.17 -10.25
C PHE A 196 18.29 -3.19 -11.33
N GLY A 197 18.00 -1.94 -10.96
CA GLY A 197 17.39 -0.93 -11.82
C GLY A 197 18.36 -0.07 -12.63
N ARG A 198 19.66 -0.17 -12.38
CA ARG A 198 20.72 0.58 -13.07
C ARG A 198 21.51 -0.35 -14.00
N ASP A 199 21.29 -0.22 -15.30
CA ASP A 199 22.15 -0.89 -16.27
C ASP A 199 23.51 -0.15 -16.36
N ASN A 200 24.61 -0.86 -16.12
CA ASN A 200 25.99 -0.42 -16.37
C ASN A 200 26.38 0.95 -15.79
N GLY A 201 25.91 1.31 -14.59
CA GLY A 201 26.35 2.52 -13.89
C GLY A 201 25.94 3.86 -14.55
N LYS A 202 25.18 3.85 -15.66
CA LYS A 202 24.64 5.07 -16.26
C LYS A 202 23.36 5.47 -15.51
N THR A 203 23.43 6.62 -14.86
CA THR A 203 22.29 7.27 -14.21
C THR A 203 21.19 7.54 -15.23
N THR A 204 20.13 6.74 -15.24
CA THR A 204 18.83 7.22 -15.73
C THR A 204 18.38 8.34 -14.79
N ASN A 205 17.83 9.44 -15.33
CA ASN A 205 17.33 10.61 -14.60
C ASN A 205 16.13 10.29 -13.67
N THR A 206 16.38 9.48 -12.65
CA THR A 206 15.46 9.11 -11.57
C THR A 206 16.10 9.54 -10.26
N GLY A 207 15.90 10.81 -9.88
CA GLY A 207 16.26 11.36 -8.58
C GLY A 207 17.77 11.52 -8.34
N LYS A 208 18.19 12.68 -7.81
CA LYS A 208 19.55 12.87 -7.31
C LYS A 208 19.91 11.73 -6.33
N LYS A 209 21.12 11.19 -6.44
CA LYS A 209 21.71 10.19 -5.51
C LYS A 209 21.38 10.58 -4.06
N ARG A 210 20.57 9.76 -3.38
CA ARG A 210 20.31 9.90 -1.94
C ARG A 210 21.44 9.20 -1.19
N LYS A 211 22.28 9.97 -0.49
CA LYS A 211 23.39 9.43 0.31
C LYS A 211 22.85 8.49 1.39
N THR A 212 23.30 7.24 1.38
CA THR A 212 22.84 6.14 2.24
C THR A 212 23.54 6.08 3.61
N ASN A 213 24.70 6.73 3.77
CA ASN A 213 25.46 6.67 5.02
C ASN A 213 25.42 8.00 5.78
N ARG A 214 24.80 8.00 6.97
CA ARG A 214 24.86 9.11 7.93
C ARG A 214 25.80 8.68 9.06
N LYS A 215 26.90 9.42 9.27
CA LYS A 215 27.65 9.36 10.54
C LYS A 215 26.77 10.02 11.62
N GLY A 216 26.75 9.43 12.83
CA GLY A 216 26.00 9.97 13.97
C GLY A 216 26.28 11.46 14.17
N THR A 217 25.21 12.26 14.34
CA THR A 217 25.30 13.72 14.48
C THR A 217 25.19 14.08 15.95
N LYS A 218 26.14 14.86 16.49
CA LYS A 218 26.14 15.34 17.90
C LYS A 218 25.24 16.57 18.13
N LEU A 219 24.61 17.11 17.08
CA LEU A 219 23.75 18.29 17.10
C LEU A 219 22.35 17.95 16.58
N ARG A 220 21.33 18.17 17.41
CA ARG A 220 19.91 18.09 17.00
C ARG A 220 19.53 19.38 16.26
N SER A 221 18.85 19.24 15.11
CA SER A 221 18.14 20.37 14.50
C SER A 221 16.91 20.70 15.35
N SER A 222 16.81 21.91 15.87
CA SER A 222 15.68 22.42 16.64
C SER A 222 14.55 23.01 15.78
N SER A 223 14.68 22.97 14.45
CA SER A 223 13.62 23.43 13.54
C SER A 223 12.41 22.50 13.65
N LYS A 224 11.26 23.02 14.09
CA LYS A 224 9.97 22.29 14.08
C LYS A 224 9.67 21.79 12.67
N GLN A 225 9.82 20.48 12.43
CA GLN A 225 9.18 19.85 11.28
C GLN A 225 7.67 19.90 11.50
N LYS A 226 6.92 20.45 10.54
CA LYS A 226 5.46 20.29 10.48
C LYS A 226 5.18 18.81 10.21
N ARG A 227 5.02 18.02 11.27
CA ARG A 227 4.35 16.72 11.15
C ARG A 227 2.87 17.00 10.97
N ARG A 228 2.31 16.77 9.78
CA ARG A 228 0.85 16.63 9.65
C ARG A 228 0.49 15.33 10.39
N GLY A 229 0.16 15.48 11.66
CA GLY A 229 -0.10 14.39 12.60
C GLY A 229 -1.53 13.84 12.51
N SER A 230 -2.04 13.63 11.31
CA SER A 230 -3.29 12.91 11.10
C SER A 230 -2.97 11.60 10.41
N THR A 231 -3.33 10.49 11.07
CA THR A 231 -3.48 9.18 10.42
C THR A 231 -4.24 9.40 9.11
N SER A 232 -3.76 8.85 7.99
CA SER A 232 -4.44 9.07 6.71
C SER A 232 -5.86 8.47 6.78
N TYR A 233 -6.83 9.10 6.13
CA TYR A 233 -8.23 8.63 6.08
C TYR A 233 -8.33 7.13 5.75
N ILE A 234 -7.45 6.62 4.88
CA ILE A 234 -7.37 5.21 4.52
C ILE A 234 -6.87 4.33 5.66
N ALA A 235 -5.89 4.79 6.43
CA ALA A 235 -5.39 4.04 7.58
C ALA A 235 -6.45 3.91 8.69
N GLU A 236 -7.30 4.93 8.87
CA GLU A 236 -8.44 4.87 9.79
C GLU A 236 -9.54 3.93 9.29
N GLN A 237 -9.95 4.04 8.01
CA GLN A 237 -10.91 3.10 7.43
C GLN A 237 -10.44 1.65 7.50
N LYS A 238 -9.16 1.40 7.25
CA LYS A 238 -8.58 0.05 7.35
C LYS A 238 -8.57 -0.48 8.78
N HIS A 239 -8.25 0.37 9.77
CA HIS A 239 -8.29 -0.02 11.18
C HIS A 239 -9.70 -0.51 11.55
N ASN A 240 -10.73 0.28 11.25
CA ASN A 240 -12.12 -0.07 11.55
C ASN A 240 -12.55 -1.38 10.88
N LYS A 241 -12.22 -1.57 9.59
CA LYS A 241 -12.52 -2.83 8.87
C LYS A 241 -11.85 -4.05 9.50
N ILE A 242 -10.58 -3.92 9.92
CA ILE A 242 -9.85 -5.00 10.60
C ILE A 242 -10.51 -5.33 11.94
N GLN A 243 -10.85 -4.31 12.72
CA GLN A 243 -11.49 -4.47 14.04
C GLN A 243 -12.85 -5.15 13.92
N GLU A 244 -13.70 -4.73 12.98
CA GLU A 244 -15.02 -5.33 12.74
C GLU A 244 -14.93 -6.81 12.36
N ILE A 245 -13.97 -7.20 11.51
CA ILE A 245 -13.78 -8.60 11.11
C ILE A 245 -13.24 -9.41 12.29
N LEU A 246 -12.26 -8.87 13.02
CA LEU A 246 -11.70 -9.53 14.19
C LEU A 246 -12.77 -9.74 15.27
N GLN A 247 -13.60 -8.73 15.52
CA GLN A 247 -14.74 -8.84 16.43
C GLN A 247 -15.62 -10.02 16.04
N LYS A 248 -16.08 -10.10 14.77
CA LYS A 248 -16.94 -11.21 14.31
C LYS A 248 -16.29 -12.58 14.49
N GLN A 249 -14.99 -12.69 14.21
CA GLN A 249 -14.23 -13.93 14.42
C GLN A 249 -14.16 -14.32 15.90
N LEU A 250 -13.95 -13.34 16.78
CA LEU A 250 -13.90 -13.56 18.23
C LEU A 250 -15.28 -13.88 18.82
N GLU A 251 -16.34 -13.20 18.38
CA GLU A 251 -17.72 -13.47 18.80
C GLU A 251 -18.15 -14.88 18.39
N GLN A 252 -17.78 -15.31 17.17
CA GLN A 252 -18.02 -16.67 16.71
C GLN A 252 -17.27 -17.72 17.55
N LYS A 253 -16.05 -17.38 18.01
CA LYS A 253 -15.19 -18.31 18.75
C LYS A 253 -15.51 -18.38 20.24
N TYR A 254 -15.82 -17.24 20.87
CA TYR A 254 -15.93 -17.10 22.32
C TYR A 254 -17.35 -16.74 22.78
N GLY A 255 -18.27 -16.47 21.88
CA GLY A 255 -19.62 -15.99 22.19
C GLY A 255 -19.66 -14.47 22.32
N LYS A 256 -20.76 -13.87 21.84
CA LYS A 256 -20.93 -12.42 21.76
C LYS A 256 -20.81 -11.71 23.12
N ASP A 257 -21.35 -12.31 24.18
CA ASP A 257 -21.36 -11.71 25.52
C ASP A 257 -19.94 -11.60 26.13
N ASN A 258 -18.98 -12.36 25.60
CA ASN A 258 -17.59 -12.36 26.05
C ASN A 258 -16.71 -11.35 25.31
N VAL A 259 -17.20 -10.70 24.25
CA VAL A 259 -16.42 -9.76 23.41
C VAL A 259 -16.85 -8.32 23.70
N ILE A 260 -15.92 -7.52 24.21
CA ILE A 260 -16.13 -6.12 24.58
C ILE A 260 -15.27 -5.22 23.71
N LEU A 261 -15.84 -4.19 23.11
CA LEU A 261 -15.13 -3.22 22.28
C LEU A 261 -14.84 -1.95 23.07
N GLU A 262 -13.72 -1.31 22.78
CA GLU A 262 -13.40 0.07 23.21
C GLU A 262 -13.48 0.31 24.73
N GLU A 263 -13.36 -0.74 25.55
CA GLU A 263 -13.37 -0.62 27.00
C GLU A 263 -11.99 -0.18 27.49
N ASN A 264 -11.92 0.98 28.15
CA ASN A 264 -10.69 1.57 28.66
C ASN A 264 -9.62 1.77 27.57
N TYR A 265 -10.05 2.20 26.38
CA TYR A 265 -9.21 2.47 25.21
C TYR A 265 -8.57 1.22 24.56
N VAL A 266 -8.99 0.02 24.96
CA VAL A 266 -8.58 -1.24 24.31
C VAL A 266 -9.53 -1.53 23.15
N ASP A 267 -8.99 -1.73 21.94
CA ASP A 267 -9.79 -1.95 20.74
C ASP A 267 -10.77 -3.13 20.90
N ILE A 268 -10.29 -4.29 21.39
CA ILE A 268 -11.14 -5.45 21.73
C ILE A 268 -10.61 -6.18 22.96
N LYS A 269 -11.49 -6.48 23.91
CA LYS A 269 -11.26 -7.44 25.00
C LYS A 269 -12.13 -8.68 24.84
N VAL A 270 -11.55 -9.85 25.12
CA VAL A 270 -12.34 -11.08 25.34
C VAL A 270 -12.24 -11.45 26.80
N LYS A 271 -13.36 -11.45 27.52
CA LYS A 271 -13.44 -11.75 28.96
C LYS A 271 -13.91 -13.19 29.15
N LEU A 272 -13.01 -14.06 29.59
CA LEU A 272 -13.30 -15.47 29.91
C LEU A 272 -13.24 -15.69 31.43
N GLU A 273 -13.60 -16.90 31.89
CA GLU A 273 -13.67 -17.22 33.33
C GLU A 273 -12.33 -16.95 34.06
N ASN A 274 -11.21 -17.39 33.48
CA ASN A 274 -9.89 -17.33 34.13
C ASN A 274 -8.89 -16.38 33.44
N GLU A 275 -9.26 -15.82 32.29
CA GLU A 275 -8.36 -15.00 31.48
C GLU A 275 -9.09 -13.87 30.74
N ILE A 276 -8.33 -12.82 30.41
CA ILE A 276 -8.75 -11.72 29.55
C ILE A 276 -7.76 -11.61 28.41
N HIS A 277 -8.27 -11.63 27.18
CA HIS A 277 -7.47 -11.36 25.99
C HIS A 277 -7.61 -9.89 25.63
N PHE A 278 -6.49 -9.19 25.47
CA PHE A 278 -6.43 -7.83 24.98
C PHE A 278 -5.98 -7.89 23.52
N TYR A 279 -6.71 -7.24 22.63
CA TYR A 279 -6.35 -7.09 21.23
C TYR A 279 -6.16 -5.61 20.90
N GLU A 280 -5.04 -5.31 20.25
CA GLU A 280 -4.70 -4.00 19.73
C GLU A 280 -4.58 -4.08 18.20
N VAL A 281 -5.48 -3.42 17.49
CA VAL A 281 -5.60 -3.41 16.04
C VAL A 281 -4.71 -2.30 15.45
N LYS A 282 -3.97 -2.65 14.39
CA LYS A 282 -3.15 -1.69 13.62
C LYS A 282 -3.38 -1.88 12.13
N SER A 283 -3.45 -0.75 11.41
CA SER A 283 -3.71 -0.73 9.97
C SER A 283 -2.45 -0.83 9.11
N SER A 284 -1.26 -0.79 9.70
CA SER A 284 0.01 -0.99 8.99
C SER A 284 0.04 -2.31 8.21
N ALA A 285 0.62 -2.28 7.01
CA ALA A 285 0.59 -3.43 6.08
C ALA A 285 1.58 -4.56 6.40
N PHE A 286 2.39 -4.41 7.44
CA PHE A 286 3.44 -5.33 7.85
C PHE A 286 3.33 -5.55 9.36
N ALA A 287 3.34 -6.82 9.78
CA ALA A 287 3.19 -7.21 11.18
C ALA A 287 4.24 -6.54 12.08
N SER A 288 5.47 -6.38 11.60
CA SER A 288 6.54 -5.70 12.32
C SER A 288 6.24 -4.22 12.60
N ASP A 289 5.58 -3.52 11.68
CA ASP A 289 5.10 -2.15 11.90
C ASP A 289 3.95 -2.13 12.91
N CYS A 290 2.95 -3.04 12.77
CA CYS A 290 1.87 -3.20 13.74
C CYS A 290 2.40 -3.43 15.17
N ILE A 291 3.37 -4.32 15.34
CA ILE A 291 3.99 -4.65 16.63
C ILE A 291 4.68 -3.41 17.22
N ARG A 292 5.43 -2.66 16.40
CA ARG A 292 6.11 -1.43 16.85
C ARG A 292 5.12 -0.35 17.32
N GLU A 293 3.97 -0.26 16.65
CA GLU A 293 2.95 0.73 16.96
C GLU A 293 2.07 0.33 18.15
N GLY A 294 1.68 -0.95 18.24
CA GLY A 294 0.68 -1.44 19.20
C GLY A 294 1.23 -1.91 20.54
N LEU A 295 2.46 -2.44 20.59
CA LEU A 295 2.96 -3.08 21.82
C LEU A 295 3.02 -2.12 23.02
N GLY A 296 3.43 -0.86 22.81
CA GLY A 296 3.46 0.13 23.88
C GLY A 296 2.06 0.52 24.38
N GLN A 297 1.08 0.55 23.47
CA GLN A 297 -0.31 0.91 23.78
C GLN A 297 -0.96 -0.17 24.63
N ILE A 298 -0.93 -1.42 24.16
CA ILE A 298 -1.54 -2.54 24.87
C ILE A 298 -0.93 -2.75 26.25
N MET A 299 0.38 -2.58 26.40
CA MET A 299 1.06 -2.66 27.70
C MET A 299 0.59 -1.55 28.65
N SER A 300 0.33 -0.34 28.14
CA SER A 300 -0.22 0.74 28.96
C SER A 300 -1.64 0.45 29.43
N TYR A 301 -2.44 -0.28 28.65
CA TYR A 301 -3.80 -0.65 29.03
C TYR A 301 -3.80 -1.72 30.10
N VAL A 302 -3.00 -2.77 29.93
CA VAL A 302 -2.84 -3.85 30.91
C VAL A 302 -2.34 -3.33 32.26
N GLN A 303 -1.44 -2.34 32.25
CA GLN A 303 -0.91 -1.74 33.47
C GLN A 303 -1.99 -0.97 34.28
N LYS A 304 -3.09 -0.56 33.64
CA LYS A 304 -4.21 0.15 34.27
C LYS A 304 -5.40 -0.75 34.60
N ASP A 305 -5.41 -1.98 34.09
CA ASP A 305 -6.48 -2.94 34.30
C ASP A 305 -6.33 -3.58 35.68
N ASP A 306 -7.39 -3.55 36.47
CA ASP A 306 -7.43 -3.98 37.87
C ASP A 306 -8.01 -5.40 38.04
N ASP A 307 -8.37 -6.07 36.95
CA ASP A 307 -8.88 -7.43 36.98
C ASP A 307 -7.76 -8.43 37.30
N ASP A 308 -8.00 -9.40 38.17
CA ASP A 308 -6.97 -10.35 38.62
C ASP A 308 -6.74 -11.52 37.67
N ARG A 309 -7.62 -11.74 36.67
CA ARG A 309 -7.51 -12.85 35.70
C ARG A 309 -6.21 -12.82 34.89
N THR A 310 -5.84 -13.94 34.28
CA THR A 310 -4.63 -14.00 33.43
C THR A 310 -4.80 -13.11 32.20
N LYS A 311 -3.82 -12.26 31.88
CA LYS A 311 -3.90 -11.35 30.73
C LYS A 311 -3.10 -11.92 29.55
N LEU A 312 -3.75 -12.10 28.42
CA LEU A 312 -3.12 -12.50 27.16
C LEU A 312 -3.18 -11.35 26.16
N LEU A 313 -2.06 -11.08 25.49
CA LEU A 313 -1.89 -9.87 24.69
C LEU A 313 -1.76 -10.22 23.21
N PHE A 314 -2.50 -9.53 22.35
CA PHE A 314 -2.52 -9.76 20.93
C PHE A 314 -2.40 -8.44 20.17
N ILE A 315 -1.48 -8.36 19.22
CA ILE A 315 -1.45 -7.30 18.22
C ILE A 315 -2.10 -7.85 16.96
N ALA A 316 -3.09 -7.14 16.41
CA ALA A 316 -3.79 -7.54 15.20
C ALA A 316 -3.44 -6.63 14.01
N GLY A 317 -3.33 -7.21 12.82
CA GLY A 317 -3.20 -6.47 11.57
C GLY A 317 -3.65 -7.28 10.37
N GLN A 318 -3.62 -6.70 9.18
CA GLN A 318 -4.27 -7.30 8.00
C GLN A 318 -3.58 -8.60 7.50
N TYR A 319 -2.25 -8.65 7.51
CA TYR A 319 -1.49 -9.68 6.78
C TYR A 319 -0.70 -10.58 7.71
N PRO A 320 -0.51 -11.87 7.38
CA PRO A 320 0.41 -12.72 8.10
C PRO A 320 1.84 -12.18 8.04
N PRO A 321 2.65 -12.38 9.10
CA PRO A 321 4.05 -11.97 9.12
C PRO A 321 4.86 -12.78 8.12
N ASN A 322 5.81 -12.14 7.42
CA ASN A 322 6.84 -12.87 6.71
C ASN A 322 7.92 -13.43 7.67
N GLN A 323 8.89 -14.20 7.17
CA GLN A 323 9.89 -14.85 8.03
C GLN A 323 10.72 -13.85 8.86
N ASP A 324 11.14 -12.72 8.28
CA ASP A 324 11.92 -11.70 9.00
C ASP A 324 11.08 -11.02 10.10
N GLU A 325 9.77 -10.89 9.89
CA GLU A 325 8.83 -10.37 10.88
C GLU A 325 8.53 -11.36 12.02
N ILE A 326 8.51 -12.66 11.73
CA ILE A 326 8.45 -13.72 12.75
C ILE A 326 9.72 -13.67 13.61
N ASP A 327 10.88 -13.54 12.99
CA ASP A 327 12.16 -13.43 13.70
C ASP A 327 12.18 -12.16 14.58
N TYR A 328 11.65 -11.04 14.08
CA TYR A 328 11.47 -9.81 14.84
C TYR A 328 10.52 -10.00 16.05
N LEU A 329 9.35 -10.62 15.86
CA LEU A 329 8.40 -10.92 16.94
C LEU A 329 9.07 -11.75 18.05
N ASN A 330 9.77 -12.82 17.67
CA ASN A 330 10.48 -13.70 18.60
C ASN A 330 11.62 -12.96 19.33
N PHE A 331 12.34 -12.09 18.63
CA PHE A 331 13.35 -11.23 19.24
C PHE A 331 12.75 -10.33 20.31
N VAL A 332 11.62 -9.65 20.03
CA VAL A 332 10.95 -8.75 20.98
C VAL A 332 10.46 -9.53 22.22
N LYS A 333 9.77 -10.66 22.02
CA LYS A 333 9.32 -11.55 23.11
C LYS A 333 10.47 -11.92 24.03
N LYS A 334 11.57 -12.45 23.46
CA LYS A 334 12.75 -12.89 24.21
C LYS A 334 13.46 -11.74 24.92
N LYS A 335 13.61 -10.60 24.24
CA LYS A 335 14.40 -9.47 24.76
C LYS A 335 13.68 -8.72 25.87
N LEU A 336 12.37 -8.52 25.73
CA LEU A 336 11.56 -7.80 26.71
C LEU A 336 10.98 -8.71 27.79
N LYS A 337 11.01 -10.04 27.60
CA LYS A 337 10.38 -11.02 28.49
C LYS A 337 8.88 -10.77 28.66
N ILE A 338 8.22 -10.42 27.56
CA ILE A 338 6.78 -10.19 27.48
C ILE A 338 6.19 -11.25 26.56
N TYR A 339 5.08 -11.87 26.98
CA TYR A 339 4.31 -12.78 26.15
C TYR A 339 3.17 -11.99 25.47
N PHE A 340 3.17 -11.99 24.14
CA PHE A 340 2.11 -11.44 23.30
C PHE A 340 2.15 -12.13 21.93
N ASP A 341 1.05 -12.26 21.22
CA ASP A 341 1.05 -12.83 19.87
C ASP A 341 0.60 -11.83 18.80
N TYR A 342 0.82 -12.19 17.53
CA TYR A 342 0.32 -11.44 16.39
C TYR A 342 -0.81 -12.22 15.71
N VAL A 343 -1.91 -11.54 15.43
CA VAL A 343 -3.07 -12.11 14.73
C VAL A 343 -3.25 -11.40 13.39
N SER A 344 -3.28 -12.17 12.31
CA SER A 344 -3.61 -11.65 10.99
C SER A 344 -5.11 -11.74 10.73
N VAL A 345 -5.69 -10.69 10.17
CA VAL A 345 -7.11 -10.57 9.85
C VAL A 345 -7.26 -10.23 8.37
N GLU A 346 -7.63 -11.21 7.55
CA GLU A 346 -7.82 -10.98 6.13
C GLU A 346 -9.07 -10.14 5.86
N LEU A 347 -8.95 -9.14 4.97
CA LEU A 347 -10.08 -8.32 4.51
C LEU A 347 -10.83 -8.96 3.32
N LYS A 348 -10.66 -10.27 3.11
CA LYS A 348 -11.33 -11.01 2.03
C LYS A 348 -12.74 -11.37 2.46
N ASP A 349 -13.64 -11.40 1.48
CA ASP A 349 -15.04 -11.78 1.67
C ASP A 349 -15.20 -13.29 1.95
#